data_AF-A0A9D8I062-F1
#
_entry.id   AF-A0A9D8I062-F1
#
_cell.length_a   1.000
_cell.length_b   1.000
_cell.length_c   1.000
_cell.angle_alpha   90.00
_cell.angle_beta   90.00
_cell.angle_gamma   90.00
#
_symmetry.space_group_name_H-M   'P 1'
#
loop_
_entity.id
_entity.type
_entity.pdbx_description
1 polymer ?
#
loop_
_entity_poly.entity_id
_entity_poly.type
_entity_poly.pdbx_seq_one_letter_code
_entity_poly.pdbx_strand_id
1 'polypeptide(L)'
;MSVPIRVCLYVLCLGLSAVFGYRLYVEYEGVSKKPASATTTDLDIKLPEESGGGKRKGAQANLGTWGAALFFTLAGLGLLAGQDISKYFSGRATKLLFNDDGDPITDPEYEIAENEWAKGNHLDAIRLLREYLAKNPREQFAALRIAEIYEKDLNNPLAAALEYEEVLTKKLPPERWGWAAIHLCNLYSTKLGQMDKAVALLRRLDEEYPETAAAGKARQRLAMYDQGELGPEPREGGA
;
A
#
# COMPACT_ATOMS: atom_id res chain seq x y z
N MET A 1 -6.12 -4.40 16.49
CA MET A 1 -5.04 -4.39 17.51
C MET A 1 -5.01 -3.02 18.17
N SER A 2 -5.10 -2.95 19.50
CA SER A 2 -5.14 -1.65 20.20
C SER A 2 -3.80 -0.92 20.07
N VAL A 3 -3.83 0.41 20.16
CA VAL A 3 -2.64 1.28 20.12
C VAL A 3 -1.56 0.84 21.13
N PRO A 4 -1.87 0.56 22.41
CA PRO A 4 -0.84 0.14 23.37
C PRO A 4 -0.18 -1.19 22.98
N ILE A 5 -0.95 -2.15 22.44
CA ILE A 5 -0.40 -3.44 22.00
C ILE A 5 0.60 -3.25 20.84
N ARG A 6 0.30 -2.35 19.89
CA ARG A 6 1.22 -2.01 18.79
C ARG A 6 2.51 -1.38 19.29
N VAL A 7 2.40 -0.40 20.19
CA VAL A 7 3.58 0.27 20.78
C VAL A 7 4.46 -0.74 21.52
N CYS A 8 3.86 -1.65 22.30
CA CYS A 8 4.60 -2.72 22.95
C CYS A 8 5.33 -3.64 21.96
N LEU A 9 4.70 -3.99 20.83
CA LEU A 9 5.33 -4.82 19.78
C LEU A 9 6.49 -4.09 19.09
N TYR A 10 6.35 -2.80 18.78
CA TYR A 10 7.45 -2.02 18.20
C TYR A 10 8.65 -1.93 19.15
N VAL A 11 8.41 -1.63 20.42
CA VAL A 11 9.47 -1.57 21.44
C VAL A 11 10.15 -2.94 21.61
N LEU A 12 9.37 -4.04 21.60
CA LEU A 12 9.89 -5.40 21.66
C LEU A 12 10.77 -5.72 20.44
N CYS A 13 10.30 -5.46 19.22
CA CYS A 13 11.05 -5.73 18.00
C CYS A 13 12.32 -4.87 17.91
N LEU A 14 12.26 -3.60 18.31
CA LEU A 14 13.45 -2.73 18.38
C LEU A 14 14.46 -3.27 19.40
N GLY A 15 14.00 -3.65 20.59
CA GLY A 15 14.85 -4.26 21.61
C GLY A 15 15.53 -5.54 21.12
N LEU A 16 14.77 -6.44 20.49
CA LEU A 16 15.30 -7.68 19.92
C LEU A 16 16.30 -7.41 18.78
N SER A 17 16.03 -6.44 17.91
CA SER A 17 16.94 -6.06 16.82
C SER A 17 18.28 -5.53 17.35
N ALA A 18 18.25 -4.74 18.43
CA ALA A 18 19.46 -4.24 19.09
C ALA A 18 20.26 -5.39 19.73
N VAL A 19 19.59 -6.32 20.41
CA VAL A 19 20.22 -7.49 21.04
C VAL A 19 20.85 -8.41 20.00
N PHE A 20 20.12 -8.76 18.94
CA PHE A 20 20.62 -9.63 17.88
C PHE A 20 21.72 -8.95 17.04
N GLY A 21 21.58 -7.66 16.76
CA GLY A 21 22.60 -6.86 16.08
C GLY A 21 23.90 -6.80 16.89
N TYR A 22 23.81 -6.58 18.20
CA TYR A 22 24.98 -6.59 19.09
C TYR A 22 25.65 -7.96 19.15
N ARG A 23 24.87 -9.05 19.28
CA ARG A 23 25.41 -10.42 19.28
C ARG A 23 26.09 -10.78 17.96
N LEU A 24 25.48 -10.40 16.84
CA LEU A 24 26.04 -10.59 15.50
C LEU A 24 27.36 -9.84 15.34
N TYR A 25 27.43 -8.58 15.82
CA TYR A 25 28.64 -7.75 15.75
C TYR A 25 29.80 -8.35 16.55
N VAL A 26 29.55 -8.79 17.79
CA VAL A 26 30.58 -9.41 18.65
C VAL A 26 31.12 -10.70 18.01
N GLU A 27 30.25 -11.54 17.46
CA GLU A 27 30.66 -12.79 16.82
C GLU A 27 31.42 -12.52 15.51
N TYR A 28 30.98 -11.52 14.73
CA TYR A 28 31.64 -11.09 13.50
C TYR A 28 33.06 -10.58 13.75
N GLU A 29 33.27 -9.71 14.76
CA GLU A 29 34.61 -9.27 15.13
C GLU A 29 35.51 -10.43 15.58
N GLY A 30 34.95 -11.40 16.31
CA GLY A 30 35.68 -12.58 16.77
C GLY A 30 36.15 -13.50 15.64
N VAL A 31 35.41 -13.53 14.52
CA VAL A 31 35.78 -14.23 13.30
C VAL A 31 36.76 -13.40 12.46
N SER A 32 36.56 -12.08 12.37
CA SER A 32 37.35 -11.16 11.54
C SER A 32 38.78 -10.91 12.07
N LYS A 33 39.00 -10.92 13.39
CA LYS A 33 40.30 -10.65 14.03
C LYS A 33 41.28 -11.84 14.02
N LYS A 34 40.95 -12.99 13.42
CA LYS A 34 41.89 -14.13 13.29
C LYS A 34 42.60 -14.08 11.93
N PRO A 35 43.91 -13.79 11.86
CA PRO A 35 44.64 -13.85 10.60
C PRO A 35 44.60 -15.29 10.06
N ALA A 36 44.33 -15.43 8.76
CA ALA A 36 44.62 -16.66 8.05
C ALA A 36 46.10 -16.98 8.26
N SER A 37 46.42 -18.13 8.87
CA SER A 37 47.81 -18.53 9.06
C SER A 37 48.50 -18.54 7.70
N ALA A 38 49.47 -17.64 7.54
CA ALA A 38 50.36 -17.63 6.40
C ALA A 38 51.01 -19.01 6.28
N THR A 39 50.93 -19.59 5.09
CA THR A 39 51.77 -20.71 4.66
C THR A 39 53.22 -20.23 4.71
N THR A 40 53.97 -20.66 5.72
CA THR A 40 55.43 -20.63 5.68
C THR A 40 55.92 -22.04 5.35
N THR A 41 56.59 -22.15 4.22
CA THR A 41 57.36 -23.31 3.81
C THR A 41 58.52 -23.57 4.79
N ASP A 42 58.77 -24.87 5.00
CA ASP A 42 59.97 -25.55 5.50
C ASP A 42 60.46 -25.35 6.94
N LEU A 43 60.17 -26.34 7.80
CA LEU A 43 61.16 -27.34 8.27
C LEU A 43 60.49 -28.41 9.16
N ASP A 44 60.83 -29.68 8.90
CA ASP A 44 60.34 -30.92 9.50
C ASP A 44 60.47 -31.03 11.04
N ILE A 45 59.35 -31.21 11.76
CA ILE A 45 59.22 -32.09 12.95
C ILE A 45 57.77 -32.63 13.01
N LYS A 46 57.63 -33.95 13.10
CA LYS A 46 56.37 -34.71 13.20
C LYS A 46 55.91 -34.84 14.67
N LEU A 47 54.66 -34.44 14.98
CA LEU A 47 53.84 -34.84 16.16
C LEU A 47 52.36 -34.41 15.93
N PRO A 48 51.38 -35.04 16.61
CA PRO A 48 50.25 -35.72 16.00
C PRO A 48 49.08 -34.81 15.59
N GLU A 49 48.27 -35.30 14.65
CA GLU A 49 46.90 -34.82 14.39
C GLU A 49 46.10 -34.84 15.70
N GLU A 50 45.52 -33.69 16.10
CA GLU A 50 44.09 -33.62 16.41
C GLU A 50 43.57 -32.17 16.57
N SER A 51 42.36 -31.96 16.03
CA SER A 51 41.34 -31.04 16.53
C SER A 51 41.56 -29.51 16.35
N GLY A 52 41.67 -29.04 15.10
CA GLY A 52 41.47 -27.63 14.74
C GLY A 52 40.07 -27.28 14.20
N GLY A 53 39.22 -28.29 13.93
CA GLY A 53 37.99 -28.12 13.14
C GLY A 53 36.72 -27.76 13.92
N GLY A 54 36.68 -28.00 15.25
CA GLY A 54 35.46 -27.85 16.05
C GLY A 54 35.04 -26.39 16.31
N LYS A 55 36.02 -25.51 16.60
CA LYS A 55 35.73 -24.10 16.94
C LYS A 55 35.30 -23.25 15.73
N ARG A 56 35.76 -23.58 14.52
CA ARG A 56 35.36 -22.88 13.29
C ARG A 56 33.91 -23.17 12.91
N LYS A 57 33.47 -24.44 13.02
CA LYS A 57 32.07 -24.82 12.77
C LYS A 57 31.09 -24.19 13.78
N GLY A 58 31.46 -24.13 15.06
CA GLY A 58 30.62 -23.52 16.10
C GLY A 58 30.44 -22.00 15.93
N ALA A 59 31.51 -21.25 15.69
CA ALA A 59 31.45 -19.79 15.49
C ALA A 59 30.70 -19.42 14.21
N GLN A 60 30.90 -20.17 13.12
CA GLN A 60 30.24 -19.93 11.84
C GLN A 60 28.73 -20.28 11.90
N ALA A 61 28.35 -21.33 12.65
CA ALA A 61 26.95 -21.68 12.90
C ALA A 61 26.24 -20.63 13.78
N ASN A 62 26.93 -20.10 14.79
CA ASN A 62 26.40 -19.03 15.65
C ASN A 62 26.21 -17.73 14.86
N LEU A 63 27.16 -17.36 13.99
CA LEU A 63 27.06 -16.19 13.13
C LEU A 63 25.84 -16.28 12.19
N GLY A 64 25.62 -17.45 11.56
CA GLY A 64 24.46 -17.69 10.69
C GLY A 64 23.13 -17.62 11.45
N THR A 65 23.09 -18.13 12.68
CA THR A 65 21.88 -18.13 13.53
C THR A 65 21.50 -16.71 13.94
N TRP A 66 22.47 -15.90 14.40
CA TRP A 66 22.21 -14.50 14.76
C TRP A 66 21.85 -13.64 13.54
N GLY A 67 22.48 -13.89 12.39
CA GLY A 67 22.16 -13.21 11.13
C GLY A 67 20.73 -13.49 10.68
N ALA A 68 20.30 -14.75 10.74
CA ALA A 68 18.93 -15.14 10.42
C ALA A 68 17.91 -14.52 11.40
N ALA A 69 18.20 -14.52 12.71
CA ALA A 69 17.34 -13.90 13.72
C ALA A 69 17.18 -12.38 13.50
N LEU A 70 18.26 -11.68 13.15
CA LEU A 70 18.22 -10.26 12.81
C LEU A 70 17.40 -10.00 11.54
N PHE A 71 17.56 -10.83 10.51
CA PHE A 71 16.78 -10.71 9.28
C PHE A 71 15.28 -10.85 9.53
N PHE A 72 14.84 -11.89 10.25
CA PHE A 72 13.42 -12.11 10.52
C PHE A 72 12.80 -11.00 11.39
N THR A 73 13.56 -10.46 12.34
CA THR A 73 13.08 -9.34 13.15
C THR A 73 12.93 -8.05 12.34
N LEU A 74 13.88 -7.76 11.45
CA LEU A 74 13.79 -6.61 10.53
C LEU A 74 12.65 -6.77 9.50
N ALA A 75 12.48 -7.97 8.95
CA ALA A 75 11.39 -8.27 8.03
C ALA A 75 10.01 -8.14 8.72
N GLY A 76 9.87 -8.64 9.95
CA GLY A 76 8.66 -8.48 10.75
C GLY A 76 8.36 -7.02 11.08
N LEU A 77 9.40 -6.23 11.43
CA LEU A 77 9.28 -4.80 11.67
C LEU A 77 8.87 -4.04 10.40
N GLY A 78 9.42 -4.43 9.24
CA GLY A 78 9.04 -3.90 7.93
C GLY A 78 7.58 -4.19 7.57
N LEU A 79 7.07 -5.40 7.86
CA LEU A 79 5.67 -5.76 7.62
C LEU A 79 4.71 -5.00 8.54
N LEU A 80 5.04 -4.88 9.84
CA LEU A 80 4.27 -4.09 10.81
C LEU A 80 4.22 -2.61 10.40
N ALA A 81 5.39 -2.03 10.12
CA ALA A 81 5.50 -0.66 9.65
C ALA A 81 4.78 -0.46 8.32
N GLY A 82 4.85 -1.41 7.39
CA GLY A 82 4.16 -1.33 6.10
C GLY A 82 2.64 -1.21 6.23
N GLN A 83 2.04 -1.95 7.16
CA GLN A 83 0.59 -1.87 7.43
C GLN A 83 0.18 -0.53 8.06
N ASP A 84 1.00 0.04 8.95
CA ASP A 84 0.71 1.32 9.59
C ASP A 84 1.03 2.51 8.66
N ILE A 85 2.13 2.44 7.90
CA ILE A 85 2.50 3.42 6.88
C ILE A 85 1.45 3.43 5.77
N SER A 86 0.91 2.28 5.35
CA SER A 86 -0.18 2.22 4.35
C SER A 86 -1.41 3.02 4.79
N LYS A 87 -1.79 2.94 6.07
CA LYS A 87 -2.92 3.72 6.61
C LYS A 87 -2.60 5.21 6.73
N TYR A 88 -1.37 5.56 7.10
CA TYR A 88 -0.92 6.95 7.21
C TYR A 88 -0.75 7.62 5.84
N PHE A 89 -0.22 6.89 4.85
CA PHE A 89 -0.06 7.37 3.47
C PHE A 89 -1.39 7.43 2.72
N SER A 90 -2.35 6.54 3.01
CA SER A 90 -3.69 6.61 2.42
C SER A 90 -4.42 7.91 2.75
N GLY A 91 -4.19 8.50 3.93
CA GLY A 91 -4.77 9.79 4.32
C GLY A 91 -4.02 11.02 3.77
N ARG A 92 -2.76 10.87 3.36
CA ARG A 92 -1.98 11.95 2.74
C ARG A 92 -2.02 11.94 1.22
N ALA A 93 -2.13 10.78 0.58
CA ALA A 93 -2.27 10.68 -0.87
C ALA A 93 -3.58 11.31 -1.35
N THR A 94 -4.68 11.12 -0.61
CA THR A 94 -5.94 11.83 -0.84
C THR A 94 -5.74 13.34 -0.68
N LYS A 95 -5.15 13.82 0.43
CA LYS A 95 -4.85 15.25 0.62
C LYS A 95 -3.97 15.88 -0.47
N LEU A 96 -3.13 15.11 -1.13
CA LEU A 96 -2.27 15.59 -2.23
C LEU A 96 -2.97 15.52 -3.59
N LEU A 97 -3.93 14.61 -3.77
CA LEU A 97 -4.78 14.50 -4.98
C LEU A 97 -5.99 15.45 -4.96
N PHE A 98 -6.45 15.86 -3.77
CA PHE A 98 -7.52 16.83 -3.59
C PHE A 98 -7.05 18.31 -3.72
N ASN A 99 -5.75 18.55 -3.94
CA ASN A 99 -5.15 19.87 -3.74
C ASN A 99 -4.65 20.53 -5.04
N ASP A 100 -5.58 21.09 -5.81
CA ASP A 100 -5.26 21.99 -6.94
C ASP A 100 -5.79 23.41 -6.73
N ASP A 101 -6.45 23.69 -5.59
CA ASP A 101 -7.05 25.00 -5.30
C ASP A 101 -6.53 25.67 -4.00
N GLY A 102 -5.55 25.09 -3.31
CA GLY A 102 -4.74 25.78 -2.29
C GLY A 102 -5.42 26.20 -0.98
N ASP A 103 -6.74 26.16 -0.87
CA ASP A 103 -7.45 26.45 0.37
C ASP A 103 -7.60 25.18 1.22
N PRO A 104 -7.15 25.18 2.49
CA PRO A 104 -7.53 24.13 3.41
C PRO A 104 -9.06 24.09 3.46
N ILE A 105 -9.66 22.90 3.32
CA ILE A 105 -11.08 22.69 3.64
C ILE A 105 -11.19 22.99 5.14
N THR A 106 -11.47 24.25 5.46
CA THR A 106 -11.52 24.79 6.83
C THR A 106 -12.99 24.89 7.27
N ASP A 107 -13.89 24.20 6.56
CA ASP A 107 -15.30 24.20 6.93
C ASP A 107 -15.50 23.29 8.15
N PRO A 108 -15.94 23.84 9.29
CA PRO A 108 -16.13 23.06 10.51
C PRO A 108 -17.11 21.91 10.32
N GLU A 109 -18.11 22.03 9.44
CA GLU A 109 -19.11 20.98 9.21
C GLU A 109 -18.49 19.77 8.50
N TYR A 110 -17.58 20.02 7.54
CA TYR A 110 -16.81 18.95 6.89
C TYR A 110 -15.89 18.24 7.89
N GLU A 111 -15.21 18.99 8.76
CA GLU A 111 -14.33 18.41 9.79
C GLU A 111 -15.09 17.52 10.78
N ILE A 112 -16.33 17.87 11.15
CA ILE A 112 -17.16 17.02 12.01
C ILE A 112 -17.42 15.67 11.34
N ALA A 113 -17.68 15.66 10.03
CA ALA A 113 -17.88 14.41 9.29
C ALA A 113 -16.60 13.55 9.23
N GLU A 114 -15.44 14.16 9.00
CA GLU A 114 -14.16 13.46 9.03
C GLU A 114 -13.81 12.92 10.42
N ASN A 115 -14.19 13.64 11.48
CA ASN A 115 -14.01 13.19 12.86
C ASN A 115 -14.88 11.95 13.16
N GLU A 116 -16.13 11.91 12.70
CA GLU A 116 -16.98 10.72 12.83
C GLU A 116 -16.43 9.54 12.01
N TRP A 117 -15.92 9.82 10.80
CA TRP A 117 -15.25 8.79 10.01
C TRP A 117 -14.03 8.22 10.75
N ALA A 118 -13.20 9.07 11.36
CA ALA A 118 -12.01 8.66 12.09
C ALA A 118 -12.33 7.80 13.34
N LYS A 119 -13.53 7.97 13.92
CA LYS A 119 -14.05 7.12 15.00
C LYS A 119 -14.56 5.76 14.52
N GLY A 120 -14.69 5.56 13.21
CA GLY A 120 -15.27 4.37 12.59
C GLY A 120 -16.79 4.47 12.38
N ASN A 121 -17.40 5.62 12.66
CA ASN A 121 -18.83 5.85 12.48
C ASN A 121 -19.13 6.23 11.03
N HIS A 122 -18.87 5.30 10.11
CA HIS A 122 -18.90 5.56 8.66
C HIS A 122 -20.28 6.02 8.13
N LEU A 123 -21.38 5.48 8.67
CA LEU A 123 -22.73 5.89 8.27
C LEU A 123 -23.07 7.31 8.74
N ASP A 124 -22.64 7.69 9.94
CA ASP A 124 -22.81 9.06 10.45
C ASP A 124 -21.95 10.04 9.67
N ALA A 125 -20.71 9.67 9.35
CA ALA A 125 -19.86 10.46 8.47
C ALA A 125 -20.51 10.70 7.10
N ILE A 126 -21.07 9.66 6.48
CA ILE A 126 -21.80 9.81 5.21
C ILE A 126 -23.01 10.74 5.38
N ARG A 127 -23.79 10.59 6.45
CA ARG A 127 -24.95 11.47 6.71
C ARG A 127 -24.52 12.93 6.79
N LEU A 128 -23.48 13.23 7.58
CA LEU A 128 -22.94 14.57 7.73
C LEU A 128 -22.35 15.13 6.43
N LEU A 129 -21.65 14.31 5.63
CA LEU A 129 -21.15 14.71 4.31
C LEU A 129 -22.29 15.02 3.33
N ARG A 130 -23.42 14.30 3.40
CA ARG A 130 -24.60 14.62 2.58
C ARG A 130 -25.28 15.92 3.02
N GLU A 131 -25.39 16.14 4.33
CA GLU A 131 -25.90 17.39 4.89
C GLU A 131 -25.01 18.57 4.45
N TYR A 132 -23.70 18.38 4.47
CA TYR A 132 -22.72 19.34 3.97
C TYR A 132 -22.90 19.63 2.47
N LEU A 133 -22.96 18.59 1.64
CA LEU A 133 -23.12 18.73 0.19
C LEU A 133 -24.46 19.38 -0.19
N ALA A 134 -25.51 19.17 0.60
CA ALA A 134 -26.81 19.83 0.39
C ALA A 134 -26.72 21.35 0.58
N LYS A 135 -25.90 21.81 1.54
CA LYS A 135 -25.63 23.25 1.75
C LYS A 135 -24.60 23.81 0.77
N ASN A 136 -23.65 22.98 0.35
CA ASN A 136 -22.53 23.33 -0.51
C ASN A 136 -22.52 22.50 -1.82
N PRO A 137 -23.51 22.64 -2.74
CA PRO A 137 -23.62 21.74 -3.90
C PRO A 137 -22.47 21.85 -4.92
N ARG A 138 -21.58 22.84 -4.79
CA ARG A 138 -20.39 22.97 -5.66
C ARG A 138 -19.21 22.16 -5.15
N GLU A 139 -19.25 21.73 -3.90
CA GLU A 139 -18.14 21.09 -3.21
C GLU A 139 -18.16 19.58 -3.41
N GLN A 140 -17.94 19.19 -4.66
CA GLN A 140 -18.01 17.80 -5.11
C GLN A 140 -16.95 16.88 -4.48
N PHE A 141 -15.96 17.43 -3.77
CA PHE A 141 -15.03 16.63 -2.98
C PHE A 141 -15.75 15.87 -1.84
N ALA A 142 -16.84 16.43 -1.27
CA ALA A 142 -17.63 15.71 -0.28
C ALA A 142 -18.37 14.51 -0.89
N ALA A 143 -18.85 14.64 -2.13
CA ALA A 143 -19.44 13.52 -2.87
C ALA A 143 -18.40 12.43 -3.19
N LEU A 144 -17.20 12.81 -3.62
CA LEU A 144 -16.07 11.88 -3.77
C LEU A 144 -15.74 11.16 -2.47
N ARG A 145 -15.78 11.88 -1.34
CA ARG A 145 -15.51 11.31 -0.02
C ARG A 145 -16.56 10.28 0.39
N ILE A 146 -17.84 10.53 0.11
CA ILE A 146 -18.92 9.56 0.33
C ILE A 146 -18.67 8.29 -0.48
N ALA A 147 -18.31 8.42 -1.76
CA ALA A 147 -18.01 7.27 -2.61
C ALA A 147 -16.84 6.42 -2.06
N GLU A 148 -15.78 7.07 -1.59
CA GLU A 148 -14.64 6.39 -0.95
C GLU A 148 -15.04 5.60 0.31
N ILE A 149 -15.89 6.17 1.16
CA ILE A 149 -16.33 5.50 2.40
C ILE A 149 -17.13 4.25 2.04
N TYR A 150 -18.02 4.32 1.04
CA TYR A 150 -18.72 3.14 0.54
C TYR A 150 -17.75 2.10 -0.04
N GLU A 151 -16.75 2.53 -0.80
CA GLU A 151 -15.79 1.64 -1.47
C GLU A 151 -14.88 0.93 -0.45
N LYS A 152 -14.24 1.69 0.45
CA LYS A 152 -13.11 1.22 1.26
C LYS A 152 -13.53 0.77 2.66
N ASP A 153 -14.44 1.49 3.29
CA ASP A 153 -14.78 1.27 4.70
C ASP A 153 -15.99 0.36 4.85
N LEU A 154 -17.02 0.56 4.03
CA LEU A 154 -18.24 -0.24 4.06
C LEU A 154 -18.23 -1.44 3.11
N ASN A 155 -17.24 -1.51 2.21
CA ASN A 155 -17.12 -2.54 1.17
C ASN A 155 -18.46 -2.76 0.42
N ASN A 156 -19.12 -1.66 0.06
CA ASN A 156 -20.36 -1.65 -0.68
C ASN A 156 -20.09 -1.15 -2.11
N PRO A 157 -19.69 -2.05 -3.03
CA PRO A 157 -19.25 -1.66 -4.37
C PRO A 157 -20.38 -1.06 -5.20
N LEU A 158 -21.63 -1.46 -4.97
CA LEU A 158 -22.78 -0.92 -5.69
C LEU A 158 -23.05 0.52 -5.27
N ALA A 159 -23.11 0.80 -3.96
CA ALA A 159 -23.31 2.16 -3.47
C ALA A 159 -22.16 3.08 -3.89
N ALA A 160 -20.91 2.62 -3.79
CA ALA A 160 -19.75 3.37 -4.25
C ALA A 160 -19.84 3.70 -5.75
N ALA A 161 -20.22 2.73 -6.59
CA ALA A 161 -20.35 2.94 -8.02
C ALA A 161 -21.40 4.01 -8.36
N LEU A 162 -22.57 3.97 -7.72
CA LEU A 162 -23.62 4.96 -7.91
C LEU A 162 -23.16 6.38 -7.54
N GLU A 163 -22.42 6.53 -6.44
CA GLU A 163 -21.89 7.84 -6.04
C GLU A 163 -20.83 8.35 -7.03
N TYR A 164 -19.92 7.48 -7.49
CA TYR A 164 -18.96 7.88 -8.53
C TYR A 164 -19.65 8.23 -9.86
N GLU A 165 -20.68 7.49 -10.27
CA GLU A 165 -21.48 7.83 -11.47
C GLU A 165 -22.06 9.24 -11.36
N GLU A 166 -22.71 9.56 -10.24
CA GLU A 166 -23.29 10.88 -10.00
C GLU A 166 -22.21 11.98 -10.03
N VAL A 167 -21.06 11.73 -9.39
CA VAL A 167 -19.95 12.68 -9.36
C VAL A 167 -19.38 12.96 -10.75
N LEU A 168 -19.24 11.93 -11.60
CA LEU A 168 -18.73 12.08 -12.97
C LEU A 168 -19.69 12.81 -13.91
N THR A 169 -20.94 13.07 -13.49
CA THR A 169 -21.88 13.97 -14.19
C THR A 169 -21.58 15.44 -13.92
N LYS A 170 -20.77 15.75 -12.90
CA LYS A 170 -20.43 17.13 -12.49
C LYS A 170 -19.14 17.59 -13.15
N LYS A 171 -18.96 18.91 -13.20
CA LYS A 171 -17.72 19.52 -13.69
C LYS A 171 -16.64 19.38 -12.62
N LEU A 172 -15.66 18.52 -12.88
CA LEU A 172 -14.48 18.32 -12.04
C LEU A 172 -13.21 18.78 -12.77
N PRO A 173 -12.15 19.13 -12.04
CA PRO A 173 -10.81 19.22 -12.61
C PRO A 173 -10.44 17.89 -13.30
N PRO A 174 -9.76 17.91 -14.47
CA PRO A 174 -9.48 16.69 -15.27
C PRO A 174 -8.85 15.55 -14.46
N GLU A 175 -7.92 15.86 -13.56
CA GLU A 175 -7.18 14.92 -12.74
C GLU A 175 -8.10 14.23 -11.71
N ARG A 176 -9.02 15.00 -11.11
CA ARG A 176 -10.01 14.47 -10.16
C ARG A 176 -11.06 13.63 -10.88
N TRP A 177 -11.48 14.07 -12.07
CA TRP A 177 -12.38 13.30 -12.93
C TRP A 177 -11.74 11.96 -13.31
N GLY A 178 -10.50 11.98 -13.78
CA GLY A 178 -9.76 10.78 -14.15
C GLY A 178 -9.52 9.85 -12.98
N TRP A 179 -9.24 10.38 -11.79
CA TRP A 179 -9.15 9.59 -10.56
C TRP A 179 -10.46 8.85 -10.27
N ALA A 180 -11.60 9.57 -10.23
CA ALA A 180 -12.91 8.98 -9.97
C ALA A 180 -13.31 7.95 -11.03
N ALA A 181 -13.00 8.21 -12.31
CA ALA A 181 -13.28 7.29 -13.41
C ALA A 181 -12.49 5.98 -13.29
N ILE A 182 -11.24 6.02 -12.84
CA ILE A 182 -10.44 4.80 -12.61
C ILE A 182 -11.01 3.99 -11.45
N HIS A 183 -11.43 4.63 -10.36
CA HIS A 183 -12.08 3.96 -9.22
C HIS A 183 -13.38 3.28 -9.65
N LEU A 184 -14.25 4.00 -10.36
CA LEU A 184 -15.48 3.44 -10.91
C LEU A 184 -15.22 2.28 -11.90
N CYS A 185 -14.23 2.43 -12.78
CA CYS A 185 -13.82 1.37 -13.69
C CYS A 185 -13.41 0.09 -12.94
N ASN A 186 -12.63 0.23 -11.86
CA ASN A 186 -12.21 -0.92 -11.05
C ASN A 186 -13.42 -1.59 -10.36
N LEU A 187 -14.38 -0.80 -9.86
CA LEU A 187 -15.62 -1.35 -9.30
C LEU A 187 -16.40 -2.14 -10.34
N TYR A 188 -16.54 -1.60 -11.55
CA TYR A 188 -17.21 -2.26 -12.66
C TYR A 188 -16.56 -3.58 -13.05
N SER A 189 -15.25 -3.59 -13.29
CA SER A 189 -14.56 -4.79 -13.77
C SER A 189 -14.39 -5.84 -12.68
N THR A 190 -14.06 -5.44 -11.44
CA THR A 190 -13.62 -6.40 -10.41
C THR A 190 -14.70 -6.79 -9.41
N LYS A 191 -15.66 -5.90 -9.12
CA LYS A 191 -16.66 -6.12 -8.05
C LYS A 191 -18.07 -6.35 -8.58
N LEU A 192 -18.41 -5.73 -9.70
CA LEU A 192 -19.77 -5.76 -10.24
C LEU A 192 -19.92 -6.63 -11.50
N GLY A 193 -18.83 -7.12 -12.08
CA GLY A 193 -18.85 -7.93 -13.31
C GLY A 193 -19.36 -7.17 -14.54
N GLN A 194 -19.36 -5.84 -14.51
CA GLN A 194 -19.86 -4.96 -15.57
C GLN A 194 -18.72 -4.52 -16.49
N MET A 195 -18.05 -5.50 -17.12
CA MET A 195 -16.84 -5.23 -17.92
C MET A 195 -17.10 -4.25 -19.08
N ASP A 196 -18.25 -4.36 -19.75
CA ASP A 196 -18.63 -3.46 -20.84
C ASP A 196 -18.67 -1.99 -20.39
N LYS A 197 -19.19 -1.72 -19.18
CA LYS A 197 -19.19 -0.37 -18.60
C LYS A 197 -17.79 0.10 -18.23
N ALA A 198 -16.94 -0.81 -17.72
CA ALA A 198 -15.55 -0.49 -17.41
C ALA A 198 -14.80 -0.04 -18.66
N VAL A 199 -14.91 -0.80 -19.76
CA VAL A 199 -14.27 -0.49 -21.05
C VAL A 199 -14.80 0.83 -21.63
N ALA A 200 -16.12 1.03 -21.62
CA ALA A 200 -16.74 2.27 -22.09
C ALA A 200 -16.23 3.50 -21.31
N LEU A 201 -16.10 3.38 -19.98
CA LEU A 201 -15.59 4.45 -19.14
C LEU A 201 -14.11 4.76 -19.39
N LEU A 202 -13.28 3.74 -19.63
CA LEU A 202 -11.88 3.95 -19.99
C LEU A 202 -11.71 4.65 -21.34
N ARG A 203 -12.55 4.32 -22.33
CA ARG A 203 -12.56 5.02 -23.62
C ARG A 203 -12.95 6.48 -23.45
N ARG A 204 -14.02 6.75 -22.70
CA ARG A 204 -14.45 8.10 -22.37
C ARG A 204 -13.35 8.92 -21.70
N LEU A 205 -12.63 8.32 -20.75
CA LEU A 205 -11.49 8.98 -20.08
C LEU A 205 -10.38 9.37 -21.06
N ASP A 206 -10.03 8.48 -21.99
CA ASP A 206 -9.00 8.74 -23.00
C ASP A 206 -9.43 9.80 -24.03
N GLU A 207 -10.71 9.79 -24.40
CA GLU A 207 -11.28 10.74 -25.36
C GLU A 207 -11.47 12.15 -24.77
N GLU A 208 -12.01 12.25 -23.54
CA GLU A 208 -12.33 13.54 -22.92
C GLU A 208 -11.13 14.19 -22.20
N TYR A 209 -10.18 13.40 -21.70
CA TYR A 209 -9.07 13.89 -20.88
C TYR A 209 -7.70 13.22 -21.22
N PRO A 210 -7.29 13.21 -22.51
CA PRO A 210 -6.14 12.44 -23.01
C PRO A 210 -4.80 12.79 -22.35
N GLU A 211 -4.65 14.02 -21.88
CA GLU A 211 -3.46 14.57 -21.23
C GLU A 211 -3.23 14.05 -19.79
N THR A 212 -4.27 13.52 -19.15
CA THR A 212 -4.18 13.09 -17.76
C THR A 212 -3.36 11.81 -17.60
N ALA A 213 -2.69 11.65 -16.46
CA ALA A 213 -2.01 10.39 -16.13
C ALA A 213 -2.98 9.20 -16.06
N ALA A 214 -4.25 9.46 -15.73
CA ALA A 214 -5.32 8.46 -15.71
C ALA A 214 -5.65 7.97 -17.13
N ALA A 215 -5.74 8.86 -18.12
CA ALA A 215 -5.91 8.48 -19.53
C ALA A 215 -4.74 7.65 -20.06
N GLY A 216 -3.50 7.99 -19.69
CA GLY A 216 -2.34 7.15 -20.00
C GLY A 216 -2.49 5.70 -19.51
N LYS A 217 -3.00 5.50 -18.30
CA LYS A 217 -3.31 4.16 -17.77
C LYS A 217 -4.52 3.52 -18.46
N ALA A 218 -5.51 4.31 -18.85
CA ALA A 218 -6.68 3.84 -19.58
C ALA A 218 -6.27 3.23 -20.92
N ARG A 219 -5.41 3.90 -21.70
CA ARG A 219 -4.88 3.39 -22.97
C ARG A 219 -4.18 2.04 -22.82
N GLN A 220 -3.34 1.91 -21.79
CA GLN A 220 -2.64 0.65 -21.51
C GLN A 220 -3.63 -0.49 -21.23
N ARG A 221 -4.67 -0.23 -20.43
CA ARG A 221 -5.72 -1.21 -20.12
C ARG A 221 -6.57 -1.56 -21.34
N LEU A 222 -6.94 -0.56 -22.14
CA LEU A 222 -7.69 -0.76 -23.39
C LEU A 222 -6.93 -1.64 -24.37
N ALA A 223 -5.62 -1.41 -24.54
CA ALA A 223 -4.77 -2.25 -25.38
C ALA A 223 -4.78 -3.73 -24.93
N MET A 224 -4.79 -4.00 -23.61
CA MET A 224 -4.89 -5.36 -23.08
C MET A 224 -6.27 -5.99 -23.34
N TYR A 225 -7.35 -5.22 -23.29
CA TYR A 225 -8.69 -5.72 -23.65
C TYR A 225 -8.78 -6.06 -25.14
N ASP A 226 -8.25 -5.20 -26.01
CA ASP A 226 -8.26 -5.41 -27.46
C ASP A 226 -7.40 -6.61 -27.88
N GLN A 227 -6.37 -6.94 -27.09
CA GLN A 227 -5.53 -8.13 -27.25
C GLN A 227 -6.14 -9.40 -26.61
N GLY A 228 -7.29 -9.29 -25.96
CA GLY A 228 -7.98 -10.41 -25.30
C GLY A 228 -7.35 -10.86 -23.97
N GLU A 229 -6.41 -10.11 -23.41
CA GLU A 229 -5.68 -10.49 -22.18
C GLU A 229 -6.49 -10.23 -20.91
N LEU A 230 -7.43 -9.27 -20.94
CA LEU A 230 -8.31 -8.92 -19.82
C LEU A 230 -9.81 -9.04 -20.16
N GLY A 231 -10.16 -9.50 -21.36
CA GLY A 231 -11.54 -9.48 -21.88
C GLY A 231 -12.48 -10.54 -21.27
N PRO A 232 -13.80 -10.29 -21.28
CA PRO A 232 -14.78 -11.36 -21.03
C PRO A 232 -14.61 -12.43 -22.11
N GLU A 233 -14.83 -13.71 -21.78
CA GLU A 233 -14.65 -14.81 -22.74
C GLU A 233 -15.25 -14.49 -24.12
N PRO A 234 -14.57 -14.87 -25.22
CA PRO A 234 -15.10 -14.65 -26.56
C PRO A 234 -16.51 -15.25 -26.61
N ARG A 235 -17.50 -14.43 -26.96
CA ARG A 235 -18.87 -14.90 -27.17
C ARG A 235 -18.83 -15.91 -28.32
N GLU A 236 -18.82 -17.20 -27.99
CA GLU A 236 -18.97 -18.25 -28.98
C GLU A 236 -20.31 -18.06 -29.70
N GLY A 237 -20.24 -17.84 -31.01
CA GLY A 237 -21.26 -18.21 -31.99
C GLY A 237 -22.64 -17.55 -31.85
N GLY A 238 -22.84 -16.43 -32.53
CA GLY A 238 -24.15 -16.04 -33.06
C GLY A 238 -24.09 -16.08 -34.59
N ALA A 239 -24.42 -17.24 -35.16
CA ALA A 239 -24.71 -17.40 -36.59
C ALA A 239 -26.09 -16.83 -36.95
#